data_AF-A0A9E4UJJ3-F1
#
_entry.id   AF-A0A9E4UJJ3-F1
#
_cell.length_a   1.000
_cell.length_b   1.000
_cell.length_c   1.000
_cell.angle_alpha   90.00
_cell.angle_beta   90.00
_cell.angle_gamma   90.00
#
_symmetry.space_group_name_H-M   'P 1'
#
loop_
_entity.id
_entity.type
_entity.pdbx_description
1 polymer ?
#
loop_
_entity_poly.entity_id
_entity_poly.type
_entity_poly.pdbx_seq_one_letter_code
_entity_poly.pdbx_strand_id
1 'polypeptide(L)'
;GECDSAHLNFLHRIFKDESYEDLYRGKMPRYETEDTDFGVRLIASRGEPGDAETYVRVSSFVMPVSCWIPARGKEVHMYVPIDDEHSWRWDFGMTKEPRKPGEPVPRRDQIDENLHRFRNAGNDYLIDREEQRTKTFLGIGFEFLPHDGVATESQGHIYDRSQEHLGVSDMGVIAVRRRLLKAIESFERGDPLPHVPTDAEQPMTHIDTIAENIPSGDSWREHFPHLTLEAPQATHA
;
A
#
# COMPACT_ATOMS: atom_id res chain seq x y z
N GLY A 1 -1.19 -0.70 -6.45
CA GLY A 1 -2.03 -0.26 -5.32
C GLY A 1 -1.21 0.38 -4.24
N GLU A 2 -0.41 -0.39 -3.49
CA GLU A 2 0.04 0.03 -2.14
C GLU A 2 0.87 1.32 -2.05
N CYS A 3 1.60 1.67 -3.11
CA CYS A 3 2.44 2.88 -3.17
C CYS A 3 1.76 4.07 -3.88
N ASP A 4 0.48 3.95 -4.21
CA ASP A 4 -0.33 4.96 -4.88
C ASP A 4 -1.66 5.09 -4.12
N SER A 5 -1.92 6.22 -3.46
CA SER A 5 -3.22 6.39 -2.78
C SER A 5 -4.30 7.00 -3.68
N ALA A 6 -3.95 7.36 -4.93
CA ALA A 6 -4.86 8.03 -5.85
C ALA A 6 -5.87 7.04 -6.44
N HIS A 7 -5.47 5.80 -6.74
CA HIS A 7 -6.39 4.80 -7.29
C HIS A 7 -7.56 4.47 -6.35
N LEU A 8 -7.40 4.61 -5.04
CA LEU A 8 -8.43 4.25 -4.06
C LEU A 8 -9.79 4.92 -4.38
N ASN A 9 -9.76 6.18 -4.81
CA ASN A 9 -10.96 6.97 -5.10
C ASN A 9 -11.63 6.62 -6.45
N PHE A 10 -10.91 5.90 -7.32
CA PHE A 10 -11.40 5.52 -8.65
C PHE A 10 -11.68 4.03 -8.72
N LEU A 11 -10.66 3.22 -8.48
CA LEU A 11 -10.67 1.77 -8.68
C LEU A 11 -11.60 1.03 -7.71
N HIS A 12 -11.66 1.46 -6.45
CA HIS A 12 -12.49 0.82 -5.42
C HIS A 12 -13.88 1.41 -5.29
N ARG A 13 -14.23 2.40 -6.12
CA ARG A 13 -15.46 3.18 -5.95
C ARG A 13 -16.71 2.30 -5.99
N ILE A 14 -17.51 2.43 -4.93
CA ILE A 14 -18.86 1.84 -4.79
C ILE A 14 -19.86 3.00 -4.79
N PHE A 15 -20.87 2.95 -5.66
CA PHE A 15 -21.71 4.12 -5.97
C PHE A 15 -22.74 4.49 -4.90
N LYS A 16 -23.12 3.55 -4.03
CA LYS A 16 -24.23 3.72 -3.07
C LYS A 16 -23.85 3.38 -1.63
N ASP A 17 -22.56 3.24 -1.34
CA ASP A 17 -22.09 2.84 -0.02
C ASP A 17 -21.29 3.98 0.62
N GLU A 18 -21.90 4.61 1.64
CA GLU A 18 -21.33 5.70 2.41
C GLU A 18 -20.27 5.20 3.43
N SER A 19 -20.19 3.89 3.70
CA SER A 19 -19.23 3.35 4.69
C SER A 19 -17.76 3.52 4.29
N TYR A 20 -17.51 3.75 3.00
CA TYR A 20 -16.19 4.03 2.47
C TYR A 20 -15.96 5.53 2.24
N GLU A 21 -16.90 6.40 2.63
CA GLU A 21 -16.75 7.86 2.49
C GLU A 21 -15.45 8.35 3.09
N ASP A 22 -14.96 7.83 4.22
CA ASP A 22 -13.68 8.27 4.79
C ASP A 22 -12.46 7.85 3.94
N LEU A 23 -12.54 6.71 3.23
CA LEU A 23 -11.55 6.32 2.22
C LEU A 23 -11.58 7.29 1.02
N TYR A 24 -12.79 7.76 0.68
CA TYR A 24 -13.14 8.65 -0.43
C TYR A 24 -13.15 10.15 -0.07
N ARG A 25 -12.96 10.53 1.20
CA ARG A 25 -13.12 11.90 1.69
C ARG A 25 -11.97 12.71 1.14
N GLY A 26 -12.32 13.71 0.34
CA GLY A 26 -11.42 14.78 -0.04
C GLY A 26 -10.75 14.55 -1.39
N LYS A 27 -10.79 15.63 -2.17
CA LYS A 27 -10.08 15.85 -3.43
C LYS A 27 -8.57 15.67 -3.25
N MET A 28 -7.85 15.66 -4.37
CA MET A 28 -6.45 15.25 -4.52
C MET A 28 -5.59 15.39 -3.26
N PRO A 29 -5.07 14.28 -2.69
CA PRO A 29 -4.23 14.33 -1.50
C PRO A 29 -2.92 15.08 -1.78
N ARG A 30 -2.39 15.72 -0.74
CA ARG A 30 -1.00 16.17 -0.75
C ARG A 30 -0.11 14.99 -0.40
N TYR A 31 0.82 14.68 -1.29
CA TYR A 31 1.76 13.58 -1.15
C TYR A 31 3.12 14.07 -0.64
N GLU A 32 3.69 13.32 0.28
CA GLU A 32 5.07 13.46 0.73
C GLU A 32 5.71 12.06 0.78
N THR A 33 7.01 12.00 0.55
CA THR A 33 7.78 10.76 0.66
C THR A 33 9.05 11.01 1.47
N GLU A 34 9.47 10.01 2.24
CA GLU A 34 10.73 10.04 2.97
C GLU A 34 11.58 8.83 2.62
N ASP A 35 12.87 9.06 2.38
CA ASP A 35 13.89 8.02 2.29
C ASP A 35 14.28 7.65 3.73
N THR A 36 14.00 6.41 4.15
CA THR A 36 14.22 5.91 5.51
C THR A 36 15.22 4.77 5.48
N ASP A 37 15.79 4.43 6.64
CA ASP A 37 16.72 3.29 6.77
C ASP A 37 16.11 1.92 6.39
N PHE A 38 14.80 1.80 6.16
CA PHE A 38 14.10 0.56 5.77
C PHE A 38 13.56 0.59 4.34
N GLY A 39 13.55 1.75 3.67
CA GLY A 39 12.94 1.92 2.36
C GLY A 39 12.33 3.31 2.18
N VAL A 40 11.03 3.37 1.88
CA VAL A 40 10.33 4.62 1.60
C VAL A 40 9.07 4.73 2.45
N ARG A 41 8.96 5.80 3.24
CA ARG A 41 7.68 6.17 3.87
C ARG A 41 6.87 7.03 2.91
N LEU A 42 5.59 6.73 2.80
CA LEU A 42 4.63 7.39 1.92
C LEU A 42 3.57 8.06 2.79
N ILE A 43 3.42 9.37 2.66
CA ILE A 43 2.48 10.16 3.43
C ILE A 43 1.48 10.80 2.46
N ALA A 44 0.20 10.60 2.72
CA ALA A 44 -0.89 11.28 2.03
C ALA A 44 -1.72 12.02 3.07
N SER A 45 -1.81 13.34 2.92
CA SER A 45 -2.65 14.20 3.77
C SER A 45 -3.82 14.76 2.98
N ARG A 46 -4.99 14.82 3.62
CA ARG A 46 -6.25 15.32 3.05
C ARG A 46 -6.91 16.26 4.05
N GLY A 47 -7.01 17.54 3.72
CA GLY A 47 -7.65 18.58 4.52
C GLY A 47 -7.68 19.91 3.75
N GLU A 48 -8.70 20.73 3.99
CA GLU A 48 -8.85 22.05 3.39
C GLU A 48 -8.64 23.18 4.44
N PRO A 49 -8.25 24.39 4.00
CA PRO A 49 -8.23 25.55 4.88
C PRO A 49 -9.61 25.79 5.50
N GLY A 50 -9.71 25.67 6.82
CA GLY A 50 -10.95 25.84 7.59
C GLY A 50 -11.53 24.54 8.15
N ASP A 51 -11.02 23.38 7.73
CA ASP A 51 -11.34 22.10 8.39
C ASP A 51 -10.75 22.07 9.80
N ALA A 52 -11.47 21.46 10.74
CA ALA A 52 -10.98 21.27 12.11
C ALA A 52 -9.93 20.15 12.20
N GLU A 53 -9.96 19.20 11.27
CA GLU A 53 -9.10 18.03 11.23
C GLU A 53 -8.51 17.85 9.83
N THR A 54 -7.32 17.26 9.75
CA THR A 54 -6.68 16.77 8.52
C THR A 54 -6.53 15.26 8.64
N TYR A 55 -7.01 14.53 7.63
CA TYR A 55 -6.77 13.09 7.55
C TYR A 55 -5.35 12.82 7.07
N VAL A 56 -4.61 12.00 7.82
CA VAL A 56 -3.24 11.60 7.50
C VAL A 56 -3.19 10.08 7.33
N ARG A 57 -2.70 9.66 6.16
CA ARG A 57 -2.38 8.28 5.85
C ARG A 57 -0.88 8.12 5.70
N VAL A 58 -0.29 7.24 6.51
CA VAL A 58 1.10 6.81 6.40
C VAL A 58 1.10 5.34 5.98
N SER A 59 1.80 5.04 4.89
CA SER A 59 2.15 3.70 4.45
C SER A 59 3.68 3.61 4.31
N SER A 60 4.23 2.40 4.33
CA SER A 60 5.68 2.20 4.22
C SER A 60 5.99 1.13 3.19
N PHE A 61 6.80 1.44 2.17
CA PHE A 61 7.48 0.44 1.36
C PHE A 61 8.76 0.04 2.09
N VAL A 62 8.79 -1.19 2.57
CA VAL A 62 9.93 -1.78 3.28
C VAL A 62 10.63 -2.73 2.32
N MET A 63 11.89 -2.45 2.05
CA MET A 63 12.71 -3.20 1.11
C MET A 63 12.75 -4.69 1.47
N PRO A 64 12.83 -5.60 0.48
CA PRO A 64 12.80 -5.32 -0.95
C PRO A 64 11.39 -5.37 -1.57
N VAL A 65 10.39 -5.94 -0.89
CA VAL A 65 9.15 -6.40 -1.52
C VAL A 65 7.89 -6.18 -0.69
N SER A 66 7.98 -5.49 0.44
CA SER A 66 6.86 -5.39 1.39
C SER A 66 6.29 -3.98 1.44
N CYS A 67 4.98 -3.88 1.52
CA CYS A 67 4.22 -2.65 1.72
C CYS A 67 3.40 -2.80 2.99
N TRP A 68 3.61 -1.90 3.93
CA TRP A 68 2.84 -1.82 5.16
C TRP A 68 1.78 -0.75 4.95
N ILE A 69 0.52 -1.13 5.13
CA ILE A 69 -0.62 -0.24 4.87
C ILE A 69 -1.61 -0.20 6.06
N PRO A 70 -2.30 0.94 6.25
CA PRO A 70 -3.35 1.08 7.25
C PRO A 70 -4.69 0.66 6.64
N ALA A 71 -4.92 -0.65 6.55
CA ALA A 71 -6.16 -1.23 6.05
C ALA A 71 -7.04 -1.73 7.21
N ARG A 72 -7.40 -3.02 7.31
CA ARG A 72 -8.26 -3.55 8.39
C ARG A 72 -7.48 -3.63 9.74
N GLY A 73 -6.97 -2.50 10.22
CA GLY A 73 -5.90 -2.40 11.21
C GLY A 73 -4.58 -2.08 10.54
N LYS A 74 -3.58 -2.95 10.71
CA LYS A 74 -2.29 -2.87 10.00
C LYS A 74 -2.14 -4.11 9.14
N GLU A 75 -1.84 -3.92 7.87
CA GLU A 75 -1.61 -5.02 6.93
C GLU A 75 -0.20 -4.90 6.34
N VAL A 76 0.47 -6.04 6.14
CA VAL A 76 1.73 -6.16 5.41
C VAL A 76 1.46 -6.98 4.16
N HIS A 77 1.60 -6.34 3.00
CA HIS A 77 1.48 -6.99 1.70
C HIS A 77 2.87 -7.19 1.11
N MET A 78 3.21 -8.42 0.74
CA MET A 78 4.51 -8.76 0.16
C MET A 78 4.33 -9.28 -1.26
N TYR A 79 5.17 -8.81 -2.18
CA TYR A 79 5.16 -9.23 -3.59
C TYR A 79 6.47 -9.98 -3.89
N VAL A 80 6.50 -11.26 -3.57
CA VAL A 80 7.71 -12.10 -3.64
C VAL A 80 7.89 -12.57 -5.09
N PRO A 81 8.97 -12.17 -5.79
CA PRO A 81 9.23 -12.61 -7.16
C PRO A 81 9.42 -14.13 -7.23
N ILE A 82 8.84 -14.75 -8.25
CA ILE A 82 9.05 -16.17 -8.59
C ILE A 82 9.98 -16.24 -9.81
N ASP A 83 9.62 -15.49 -10.84
CA ASP A 83 10.33 -15.31 -12.10
C ASP A 83 10.05 -13.90 -12.67
N ASP A 84 10.44 -13.64 -13.91
CA ASP A 84 10.31 -12.34 -14.57
C ASP A 84 8.84 -11.90 -14.78
N GLU A 85 7.90 -12.83 -14.81
CA GLU A 85 6.50 -12.60 -15.16
C GLU A 85 5.51 -12.91 -14.02
N HIS A 86 6.00 -13.49 -12.92
CA HIS A 86 5.16 -13.96 -11.81
C HIS A 86 5.70 -13.59 -10.43
N SER A 87 4.78 -13.28 -9.52
CA SER A 87 5.07 -13.02 -8.12
C SER A 87 3.99 -13.63 -7.23
N TRP A 88 4.39 -14.13 -6.05
CA TRP A 88 3.45 -14.42 -4.97
C TRP A 88 3.06 -13.14 -4.23
N ARG A 89 1.76 -12.96 -3.99
CA ARG A 89 1.24 -11.95 -3.06
C ARG A 89 0.93 -12.60 -1.72
N TRP A 90 1.59 -12.14 -0.66
CA TRP A 90 1.30 -12.55 0.72
C TRP A 90 0.71 -11.39 1.49
N ASP A 91 -0.47 -11.57 2.06
CA ASP A 91 -1.14 -10.57 2.89
C ASP A 91 -1.13 -11.02 4.36
N PHE A 92 -0.53 -10.22 5.24
CA PHE A 92 -0.53 -10.44 6.69
C PHE A 92 -1.33 -9.34 7.37
N GLY A 93 -2.44 -9.70 8.02
CA GLY A 93 -3.25 -8.77 8.82
C GLY A 93 -2.91 -8.85 10.30
N MET A 94 -2.65 -7.71 10.94
CA MET A 94 -2.46 -7.59 12.37
C MET A 94 -3.75 -7.12 13.04
N THR A 95 -4.30 -7.95 13.92
CA THR A 95 -5.47 -7.62 14.74
C THR A 95 -5.03 -7.33 16.18
N LYS A 96 -5.74 -6.42 16.87
CA LYS A 96 -5.49 -6.13 18.29
C LYS A 96 -5.76 -7.36 19.17
N GLU A 97 -6.83 -8.07 18.85
CA GLU A 97 -7.24 -9.28 19.55
C GLU A 97 -6.81 -10.52 18.76
N PRO A 98 -6.42 -11.61 19.45
CA PRO A 98 -6.18 -12.89 18.81
C PRO A 98 -7.42 -13.36 18.06
N ARG A 99 -7.21 -13.80 16.82
CA ARG A 99 -8.25 -14.36 15.98
C ARG A 99 -8.82 -15.64 16.58
N LYS A 100 -10.14 -15.79 16.59
CA LYS A 100 -10.77 -16.98 17.17
C LYS A 100 -10.73 -18.15 16.19
N PRO A 101 -10.61 -19.40 16.66
CA PRO A 101 -10.73 -20.58 15.81
C PRO A 101 -12.05 -20.57 15.03
N GLY A 102 -11.99 -20.81 13.73
CA GLY A 102 -13.17 -20.87 12.86
C GLY A 102 -13.66 -19.52 12.30
N GLU A 103 -13.07 -18.39 12.68
CA GLU A 103 -13.33 -17.13 11.97
C GLU A 103 -12.91 -17.27 10.48
N PRO A 104 -13.50 -16.52 9.54
CA PRO A 104 -13.09 -16.49 8.13
C PRO A 104 -11.86 -15.61 7.94
N VAL A 105 -10.89 -16.05 7.12
CA VAL A 105 -9.66 -15.27 6.88
C VAL A 105 -10.01 -14.25 5.81
N PRO A 106 -9.79 -12.94 6.01
CA PRO A 106 -10.09 -11.94 4.99
C PRO A 106 -9.50 -12.35 3.63
N ARG A 107 -10.29 -12.19 2.56
CA ARG A 107 -9.93 -12.50 1.17
C ARG A 107 -9.64 -13.98 0.86
N ARG A 108 -9.73 -14.91 1.83
CA ARG A 108 -9.51 -16.34 1.56
C ARG A 108 -10.52 -16.93 0.57
N ASP A 109 -11.71 -16.34 0.53
CA ASP A 109 -12.78 -16.66 -0.42
C ASP A 109 -12.57 -16.05 -1.82
N GLN A 110 -11.49 -15.28 -2.02
CA GLN A 110 -11.11 -14.73 -3.34
C GLN A 110 -10.07 -15.61 -4.05
N ILE A 111 -9.54 -16.64 -3.39
CA ILE A 111 -8.53 -17.56 -3.93
C ILE A 111 -8.97 -19.02 -3.80
N ASP A 112 -8.54 -19.85 -4.74
CA ASP A 112 -8.85 -21.28 -4.77
C ASP A 112 -7.97 -22.10 -3.80
N GLU A 113 -8.01 -23.42 -3.92
CA GLU A 113 -7.18 -24.35 -3.14
C GLU A 113 -5.69 -24.33 -3.55
N ASN A 114 -5.40 -23.90 -4.77
CA ASN A 114 -4.06 -23.75 -5.34
C ASN A 114 -3.51 -22.32 -5.15
N LEU A 115 -4.20 -21.49 -4.37
CA LEU A 115 -3.85 -20.09 -4.07
C LEU A 115 -3.93 -19.16 -5.28
N HIS A 116 -4.67 -19.52 -6.33
CA HIS A 116 -4.94 -18.65 -7.47
C HIS A 116 -6.21 -17.83 -7.26
N ARG A 117 -6.23 -16.59 -7.76
CA ARG A 117 -7.42 -15.74 -7.74
C ARG A 117 -8.55 -16.37 -8.55
N PHE A 118 -9.76 -16.41 -8.00
CA PHE A 118 -10.94 -16.84 -8.75
C PHE A 118 -11.26 -15.91 -9.92
N ARG A 119 -11.10 -14.60 -9.73
CA ARG A 119 -11.25 -13.58 -10.78
C ARG A 119 -9.87 -13.25 -11.32
N ASN A 120 -9.63 -13.57 -12.59
CA ASN A 120 -8.33 -13.39 -13.25
C ASN A 120 -8.53 -13.10 -14.74
N ALA A 121 -7.45 -12.75 -15.44
CA ALA A 121 -7.49 -12.46 -16.87
C ALA A 121 -8.12 -13.60 -17.73
N GLY A 122 -7.95 -14.87 -17.33
CA GLY A 122 -8.45 -16.04 -18.06
C GLY A 122 -9.97 -16.18 -18.07
N ASN A 123 -10.69 -15.48 -17.19
CA ASN A 123 -12.15 -15.49 -17.14
C ASN A 123 -12.77 -14.09 -17.20
N ASP A 124 -12.05 -13.13 -17.79
CA ASP A 124 -12.44 -11.71 -17.87
C ASP A 124 -12.86 -11.17 -16.48
N TYR A 125 -12.18 -11.67 -15.44
CA TYR A 125 -12.40 -11.32 -14.04
C TYR A 125 -13.83 -11.52 -13.53
N LEU A 126 -14.62 -12.33 -14.24
CA LEU A 126 -16.05 -12.56 -13.98
C LEU A 126 -16.85 -11.24 -13.89
N ILE A 127 -16.56 -10.30 -14.79
CA ILE A 127 -17.19 -8.98 -14.78
C ILE A 127 -18.72 -9.05 -14.98
N ASP A 128 -19.46 -8.42 -14.07
CA ASP A 128 -20.90 -8.19 -14.16
C ASP A 128 -21.14 -6.75 -14.63
N ARG A 129 -21.67 -6.61 -15.85
CA ARG A 129 -21.94 -5.31 -16.48
C ARG A 129 -23.12 -4.56 -15.86
N GLU A 130 -24.09 -5.27 -15.29
CA GLU A 130 -25.18 -4.64 -14.55
C GLU A 130 -24.67 -4.10 -13.23
N GLU A 131 -23.81 -4.85 -12.53
CA GLU A 131 -23.12 -4.36 -11.34
C GLU A 131 -22.24 -3.15 -11.67
N GLN A 132 -21.41 -3.23 -12.72
CA GLN A 132 -20.54 -2.15 -13.16
C GLN A 132 -21.31 -0.84 -13.41
N ARG A 133 -22.53 -0.96 -13.96
CA ARG A 133 -23.38 0.18 -14.27
C ARG A 133 -24.06 0.77 -13.02
N THR A 134 -24.33 -0.04 -12.00
CA THR A 134 -25.30 0.33 -10.95
C THR A 134 -24.76 0.31 -9.52
N LYS A 135 -23.63 -0.37 -9.25
CA LYS A 135 -23.14 -0.62 -7.89
C LYS A 135 -21.65 -0.31 -7.71
N THR A 136 -20.77 -0.85 -8.55
CA THR A 136 -19.31 -0.75 -8.36
C THR A 136 -18.64 -0.29 -9.64
N PHE A 137 -17.48 0.37 -9.55
CA PHE A 137 -16.80 0.90 -10.74
C PHE A 137 -16.31 -0.18 -11.71
N LEU A 138 -15.87 -1.32 -11.19
CA LEU A 138 -15.33 -2.41 -11.99
C LEU A 138 -16.36 -3.49 -12.33
N GLY A 139 -17.43 -3.64 -11.54
CA GLY A 139 -18.40 -4.73 -11.71
C GLY A 139 -17.84 -6.10 -11.36
N ILE A 140 -16.88 -6.19 -10.43
CA ILE A 140 -16.22 -7.46 -10.06
C ILE A 140 -16.41 -7.79 -8.57
N GLY A 141 -17.46 -7.26 -7.96
CA GLY A 141 -17.77 -7.39 -6.55
C GLY A 141 -17.34 -6.17 -5.73
N PHE A 142 -17.40 -6.33 -4.41
CA PHE A 142 -17.14 -5.28 -3.41
C PHE A 142 -15.78 -5.45 -2.72
N GLU A 143 -15.05 -6.51 -3.04
CA GLU A 143 -13.74 -6.82 -2.43
C GLU A 143 -12.61 -6.19 -3.24
N PHE A 144 -11.66 -5.56 -2.53
CA PHE A 144 -10.64 -4.74 -3.19
C PHE A 144 -9.48 -5.55 -3.80
N LEU A 145 -9.21 -6.76 -3.29
CA LEU A 145 -8.14 -7.61 -3.81
C LEU A 145 -8.33 -7.94 -5.31
N PRO A 146 -9.51 -8.37 -5.78
CA PRO A 146 -9.78 -8.50 -7.21
C PRO A 146 -9.62 -7.20 -8.01
N HIS A 147 -9.95 -6.04 -7.42
CA HIS A 147 -9.83 -4.74 -8.08
C HIS A 147 -8.38 -4.41 -8.40
N ASP A 148 -7.50 -4.57 -7.42
CA ASP A 148 -6.06 -4.42 -7.61
C ASP A 148 -5.47 -5.44 -8.58
N GLY A 149 -5.99 -6.68 -8.52
CA GLY A 149 -5.61 -7.76 -9.43
C GLY A 149 -5.82 -7.37 -10.89
N VAL A 150 -7.03 -6.92 -11.25
CA VAL A 150 -7.36 -6.40 -12.59
C VAL A 150 -6.43 -5.26 -12.99
N ALA A 151 -6.27 -4.26 -12.13
CA ALA A 151 -5.48 -3.07 -12.46
C ALA A 151 -3.99 -3.39 -12.70
N THR A 152 -3.47 -4.42 -12.03
CA THR A 152 -2.08 -4.85 -12.15
C THR A 152 -1.90 -5.78 -13.36
N GLU A 153 -2.73 -6.82 -13.49
CA GLU A 153 -2.65 -7.80 -14.59
C GLU A 153 -2.91 -7.16 -15.96
N SER A 154 -3.81 -6.18 -16.05
CA SER A 154 -4.15 -5.52 -17.31
C SER A 154 -3.03 -4.65 -17.91
N GLN A 155 -1.97 -4.37 -17.16
CA GLN A 155 -0.76 -3.70 -17.68
C GLN A 155 0.12 -4.65 -18.52
N GLY A 156 -0.18 -5.96 -18.51
CA GLY A 156 0.66 -7.01 -19.08
C GLY A 156 1.74 -7.49 -18.09
N HIS A 157 2.43 -8.58 -18.43
CA HIS A 157 3.45 -9.19 -17.57
C HIS A 157 4.60 -8.21 -17.25
N ILE A 158 5.12 -7.55 -18.28
CA ILE A 158 6.16 -6.52 -18.17
C ILE A 158 5.72 -5.32 -19.01
N TYR A 159 5.42 -4.21 -18.34
CA TYR A 159 5.00 -2.97 -19.00
C TYR A 159 6.20 -2.24 -19.62
N ASP A 160 6.06 -1.77 -20.86
CA ASP A 160 7.06 -0.91 -21.52
C ASP A 160 7.08 0.48 -20.88
N ARG A 161 8.01 0.66 -19.93
CA ARG A 161 8.19 1.90 -19.18
C ARG A 161 8.61 3.10 -20.05
N SER A 162 9.07 2.89 -21.29
CA SER A 162 9.38 4.01 -22.20
C SER A 162 8.15 4.81 -22.63
N GLN A 163 6.96 4.21 -22.51
CA GLN A 163 5.67 4.83 -22.84
C GLN A 163 4.97 5.43 -21.62
N GLU A 164 5.53 5.25 -20.42
CA GLU A 164 4.91 5.69 -19.18
C GLU A 164 5.05 7.21 -18.97
N HIS A 165 3.95 7.85 -18.57
CA HIS A 165 3.91 9.28 -18.29
C HIS A 165 3.45 9.51 -16.85
N LEU A 166 4.42 9.61 -15.94
CA LEU A 166 4.15 9.78 -14.51
C LEU A 166 3.76 11.23 -14.17
N GLY A 167 2.75 11.39 -13.33
CA GLY A 167 2.27 12.66 -12.82
C GLY A 167 2.68 12.93 -11.37
N VAL A 168 2.14 14.02 -10.81
CA VAL A 168 2.38 14.44 -9.42
C VAL A 168 1.85 13.40 -8.42
N SER A 169 0.77 12.69 -8.75
CA SER A 169 0.22 11.63 -7.90
C SER A 169 1.15 10.41 -7.79
N ASP A 170 2.06 10.22 -8.74
CA ASP A 170 2.95 9.05 -8.79
C ASP A 170 4.22 9.23 -7.95
N MET A 171 4.31 10.26 -7.09
CA MET A 171 5.50 10.51 -6.27
C MET A 171 5.93 9.30 -5.43
N GLY A 172 4.98 8.52 -4.91
CA GLY A 172 5.28 7.28 -4.19
C GLY A 172 5.92 6.22 -5.09
N VAL A 173 5.35 5.98 -6.26
CA VAL A 173 5.89 5.06 -7.27
C VAL A 173 7.30 5.49 -7.71
N ILE A 174 7.49 6.78 -7.97
CA ILE A 174 8.79 7.36 -8.34
C ILE A 174 9.83 7.13 -7.24
N ALA A 175 9.47 7.41 -5.98
CA ALA A 175 10.38 7.26 -4.85
C ALA A 175 10.82 5.80 -4.66
N VAL A 176 9.87 4.86 -4.67
CA VAL A 176 10.15 3.41 -4.55
C VAL A 176 11.03 2.91 -5.68
N ARG A 177 10.76 3.30 -6.94
CA ARG A 177 11.59 2.85 -8.07
C ARG A 177 13.01 3.41 -8.01
N ARG A 178 13.17 4.70 -7.66
CA ARG A 178 14.50 5.28 -7.43
C ARG A 178 15.26 4.55 -6.33
N ARG A 179 14.55 4.14 -5.27
CA ARG A 179 15.12 3.38 -4.14
C ARG A 179 15.64 2.01 -4.56
N LEU A 180 14.84 1.25 -5.31
CA LEU A 180 15.21 -0.06 -5.84
C LEU A 180 16.41 0.05 -6.80
N LEU A 181 16.40 1.01 -7.73
CA LEU A 181 17.50 1.23 -8.67
C LEU A 181 18.82 1.56 -7.95
N LYS A 182 18.79 2.45 -6.95
CA LYS A 182 19.96 2.75 -6.12
C LYS A 182 20.52 1.52 -5.39
N ALA A 183 19.64 0.63 -4.93
CA ALA A 183 20.06 -0.61 -4.27
C ALA A 183 20.78 -1.54 -5.25
N ILE A 184 20.27 -1.67 -6.49
CA ILE A 184 20.91 -2.44 -7.57
C ILE A 184 22.28 -1.84 -7.91
N GLU A 185 22.36 -0.53 -8.15
CA GLU A 185 23.63 0.15 -8.45
C GLU A 185 24.67 -0.03 -7.33
N SER A 186 24.24 -0.02 -6.07
CA SER A 186 25.14 -0.23 -4.92
C SER A 186 25.64 -1.67 -4.87
N PHE A 187 24.76 -2.64 -5.11
CA PHE A 187 25.13 -4.05 -5.22
C PHE A 187 26.16 -4.29 -6.34
N GLU A 188 25.95 -3.70 -7.51
CA GLU A 188 26.87 -3.85 -8.66
C GLU A 188 28.26 -3.28 -8.39
N ARG A 189 28.37 -2.25 -7.56
CA ARG A 189 29.66 -1.67 -7.13
C ARG A 189 30.33 -2.45 -5.99
N GLY A 190 29.63 -3.41 -5.37
CA GLY A 190 30.09 -4.11 -4.17
C GLY A 190 29.95 -3.30 -2.88
N ASP A 191 29.13 -2.24 -2.90
CA ASP A 191 28.79 -1.46 -1.70
C ASP A 191 27.78 -2.23 -0.82
N PRO A 192 27.68 -1.93 0.48
CA PRO A 192 26.62 -2.46 1.32
C PRO A 192 25.23 -2.19 0.73
N LEU A 193 24.37 -3.21 0.72
CA LEU A 193 22.99 -3.05 0.32
C LEU A 193 22.30 -2.08 1.27
N PRO A 194 21.78 -0.96 0.77
CA PRO A 194 21.15 0.00 1.65
C PRO A 194 19.77 -0.53 2.08
N HIS A 195 19.39 -0.18 3.30
CA HIS A 195 18.08 -0.50 3.88
C HIS A 195 17.78 -1.96 4.16
N VAL A 196 18.84 -2.69 4.48
CA VAL A 196 18.74 -3.98 5.13
C VAL A 196 19.10 -3.74 6.60
N PRO A 197 18.13 -3.78 7.53
CA PRO A 197 18.44 -3.78 8.95
C PRO A 197 19.37 -4.95 9.23
N THR A 198 20.60 -4.67 9.66
CA THR A 198 21.61 -5.70 9.93
C THR A 198 21.59 -6.17 11.39
N ASP A 199 20.91 -5.43 12.26
CA ASP A 199 20.77 -5.73 13.67
C ASP A 199 19.37 -6.26 13.97
N ALA A 200 19.28 -7.55 14.29
CA ALA A 200 18.02 -8.22 14.60
C ALA A 200 17.42 -7.79 15.95
N GLU A 201 18.23 -7.19 16.82
CA GLU A 201 17.80 -6.71 18.14
C GLU A 201 17.32 -5.25 18.08
N GLN A 202 17.53 -4.56 16.95
CA GLN A 202 17.11 -3.17 16.80
C GLN A 202 15.59 -3.08 16.68
N PRO A 203 14.91 -2.39 17.61
CA PRO A 203 13.46 -2.23 17.54
C PRO A 203 13.10 -1.33 16.35
N MET A 204 12.44 -1.90 15.34
CA MET A 204 12.00 -1.19 14.12
C MET A 204 10.69 -0.41 14.33
N THR A 205 10.53 0.26 15.48
CA THR A 205 9.28 0.92 15.88
C THR A 205 8.94 2.15 15.02
N HIS A 206 9.89 2.66 14.26
CA HIS A 206 9.70 3.75 13.30
C HIS A 206 9.11 3.28 11.98
N ILE A 207 8.97 1.96 11.76
CA ILE A 207 8.13 1.41 10.70
C ILE A 207 6.70 1.31 11.22
N ASP A 208 5.81 2.13 10.67
CA ASP A 208 4.40 2.08 11.02
C ASP A 208 3.49 2.41 9.84
N THR A 209 2.20 2.19 10.06
CA THR A 209 1.10 2.52 9.17
C THR A 209 0.02 3.23 9.95
N ILE A 210 -0.45 4.35 9.43
CA ILE A 210 -1.36 5.24 10.15
C ILE A 210 -2.49 5.65 9.22
N ALA A 211 -3.72 5.64 9.72
CA ALA A 211 -4.88 6.24 9.05
C ALA A 211 -5.72 6.93 10.12
N GLU A 212 -5.41 8.19 10.40
CA GLU A 212 -5.96 8.93 11.53
C GLU A 212 -6.25 10.38 11.14
N ASN A 213 -7.28 10.97 11.76
CA ASN A 213 -7.51 12.40 11.71
C ASN A 213 -6.67 13.08 12.81
N ILE A 214 -5.92 14.10 12.43
CA ILE A 214 -5.18 14.95 13.37
C ILE A 214 -5.77 16.38 13.33
N PRO A 215 -5.63 17.19 14.39
CA PRO A 215 -6.06 18.58 14.35
C PRO A 215 -5.45 19.33 13.16
N SER A 216 -6.26 20.14 12.48
CA SER A 216 -5.80 20.88 11.30
C SER A 216 -4.73 21.91 11.68
N GLY A 217 -3.65 21.94 10.91
CA GLY A 217 -2.46 22.77 11.19
C GLY A 217 -1.37 22.05 11.99
N ASP A 218 -1.67 20.91 12.62
CA ASP A 218 -0.65 20.08 13.27
C ASP A 218 0.28 19.45 12.23
N SER A 219 1.57 19.40 12.56
CA SER A 219 2.54 18.63 11.80
C SER A 219 2.34 17.14 12.08
N TRP A 220 2.12 16.34 11.05
CA TRP A 220 2.04 14.88 11.20
C TRP A 220 3.28 14.31 11.88
N ARG A 221 4.46 14.91 11.67
CA ARG A 221 5.71 14.47 12.29
C ARG A 221 5.72 14.72 13.80
N GLU A 222 5.15 15.83 14.23
CA GLU A 222 5.05 16.15 15.67
C GLU A 222 3.96 15.29 16.34
N HIS A 223 2.89 14.99 15.61
CA HIS A 223 1.80 14.13 16.07
C HIS A 223 2.24 12.66 16.20
N PHE A 224 3.12 12.18 15.31
CA PHE A 224 3.66 10.81 15.28
C PHE A 224 5.19 10.81 15.47
N PRO A 225 5.70 11.15 16.66
CA PRO A 225 7.14 11.38 16.89
C PRO A 225 7.99 10.11 16.75
N HIS A 226 7.39 8.92 16.80
CA HIS A 226 8.08 7.65 16.60
C HIS A 226 8.44 7.39 15.14
N LEU A 227 7.85 8.12 14.18
CA LEU A 227 8.15 8.01 12.75
C LEU A 227 9.46 8.71 12.37
N THR A 228 10.57 8.29 12.98
CA THR A 228 11.92 8.78 12.67
C THR A 228 12.42 8.22 11.33
N LEU A 229 13.45 8.85 10.75
CA LEU A 229 14.06 8.39 9.49
C LEU A 229 14.89 7.11 9.68
N GLU A 230 15.46 6.95 10.88
CA GLU A 230 16.29 5.81 11.28
C GLU A 230 15.69 5.18 12.54
N ALA A 231 15.94 3.89 12.75
CA ALA A 231 15.51 3.22 13.96
C ALA A 231 16.09 3.89 15.21
N PRO A 232 15.31 3.95 16.31
CA PRO A 232 15.84 4.43 17.58
C PRO A 232 17.01 3.55 18.02
N GLN A 233 18.03 4.18 18.61
CA GLN A 233 19.11 3.43 19.24
C GLN A 233 18.53 2.66 20.43
N ALA A 234 18.82 1.37 20.52
CA ALA A 234 18.44 0.57 21.68
C ALA A 234 19.04 1.21 22.94
N THR A 235 18.19 1.71 23.84
CA THR A 235 18.64 2.10 25.18
C THR A 235 18.95 0.81 25.92
N HIS A 236 20.22 0.40 25.94
CA HIS A 236 20.67 -0.64 26.86
C HIS A 236 20.44 -0.13 28.29
N ALA A 237 19.42 -0.69 28.96
CA ALA A 237 19.20 -0.56 30.39
C ALA A 237 19.68 -1.83 31.10
#